data_AF-A0A945D0D3-F1
#
_entry.id   AF-A0A945D0D3-F1
#
_cell.length_a   1.000
_cell.length_b   1.000
_cell.length_c   1.000
_cell.angle_alpha   90.00
_cell.angle_beta   90.00
_cell.angle_gamma   90.00
#
_symmetry.space_group_name_H-M   'P 1'
#
loop_
_entity.id
_entity.type
_entity.pdbx_description
1 polymer ?
#
loop_
_entity_poly.entity_id
_entity_poly.type
_entity_poly.pdbx_seq_one_letter_code
_entity_poly.pdbx_strand_id
1 'polypeptide(L)' 'MENLVYLIVIALALGGLGIVGLFWSIRSNQFSDMNGAANRILYDDDIGSAPKAGIK' A
#
# COMPACT_ATOMS: atom_id res chain seq x y z
N MET A 1 -20.04 -15.13 -31.32
CA MET A 1 -20.87 -14.69 -30.18
C MET A 1 -20.50 -15.44 -28.90
N GLU A 2 -20.17 -16.74 -28.98
CA GLU A 2 -19.70 -17.55 -27.84
C GLU A 2 -18.54 -16.92 -27.02
N ASN A 3 -17.49 -16.43 -27.68
CA ASN A 3 -16.31 -15.89 -26.99
C ASN A 3 -16.60 -14.61 -26.18
N LEU A 4 -17.54 -13.78 -26.62
CA LEU A 4 -17.90 -12.55 -25.92
C LEU A 4 -18.55 -12.86 -24.57
N VAL A 5 -19.38 -13.90 -24.51
CA VAL A 5 -20.05 -14.33 -23.26
C VAL A 5 -19.00 -14.75 -22.22
N TYR A 6 -18.01 -15.54 -22.61
CA TYR A 6 -16.91 -15.90 -21.71
C TYR A 6 -16.11 -14.69 -21.21
N LEU A 7 -15.78 -13.76 -22.11
CA LEU A 7 -15.05 -12.53 -21.74
C LEU A 7 -15.86 -11.65 -20.80
N ILE A 8 -17.18 -11.56 -20.96
CA ILE A 8 -18.06 -10.82 -20.06
C ILE A 8 -18.05 -11.45 -18.66
N VAL A 9 -18.20 -12.77 -18.57
CA VAL A 9 -18.17 -13.48 -17.28
C VAL A 9 -16.82 -13.30 -16.58
N ILE A 10 -15.71 -13.44 -17.32
CA ILE A 10 -14.35 -13.24 -16.79
C ILE A 10 -14.16 -11.78 -16.33
N ALA A 11 -14.61 -10.79 -17.11
CA ALA A 11 -14.51 -9.39 -16.75
C ALA A 11 -15.31 -9.06 -15.48
N LEU A 12 -16.54 -9.60 -15.36
CA LEU A 12 -17.36 -9.44 -14.15
C LEU A 12 -16.71 -10.11 -12.93
N ALA A 13 -16.12 -11.30 -13.11
CA ALA A 13 -15.40 -11.99 -12.04
C ALA A 13 -14.17 -11.18 -11.58
N LEU A 14 -13.37 -10.66 -12.52
CA LEU A 14 -12.22 -9.81 -12.22
C LEU A 14 -12.62 -8.50 -11.55
N GLY A 15 -13.70 -7.86 -12.01
CA GLY A 15 -14.28 -6.68 -11.36
C GLY A 15 -14.72 -6.98 -9.93
N GLY A 16 -15.43 -8.09 -9.72
CA GLY A 16 -15.85 -8.55 -8.39
C GLY A 16 -14.67 -8.84 -7.46
N LEU A 17 -13.63 -9.53 -7.96
CA LEU A 17 -12.40 -9.80 -7.21
C LEU A 17 -11.69 -8.50 -6.82
N GLY A 18 -11.63 -7.50 -7.70
CA GLY A 18 -11.07 -6.19 -7.39
C GLY A 18 -11.83 -5.48 -6.26
N ILE A 19 -13.17 -5.53 -6.30
CA ILE A 19 -14.02 -4.95 -5.26
C ILE A 19 -13.79 -5.66 -3.91
N VAL A 20 -13.81 -7.00 -3.90
CA VAL A 20 -13.55 -7.80 -2.69
C VAL A 20 -12.15 -7.52 -2.13
N GLY A 21 -11.14 -7.44 -3.00
CA GLY A 21 -9.77 -7.09 -2.61
C GLY A 21 -9.66 -5.70 -2.00
N LEU A 22 -10.41 -4.72 -2.52
CA LEU A 22 -10.46 -3.36 -1.98
C LEU A 22 -11.10 -3.32 -0.59
N PHE A 23 -12.22 -4.01 -0.38
CA PHE A 23 -12.83 -4.13 0.94
C PHE A 23 -11.92 -4.85 1.94
N TRP A 24 -11.21 -5.89 1.51
CA TRP A 24 -10.22 -6.59 2.33
C TRP A 24 -9.03 -5.68 2.71
N SER A 25 -8.54 -4.86 1.77
CA SER A 25 -7.47 -3.88 2.01
C SER A 25 -7.87 -2.81 3.04
N ILE A 26 -9.11 -2.32 2.97
CA ILE A 26 -9.63 -1.36 3.96
C ILE A 26 -9.78 -2.04 5.33
N ARG A 27 -10.31 -3.27 5.38
CA ARG A 27 -10.52 -4.01 6.63
C ARG A 27 -9.21 -4.43 7.31
N SER A 28 -8.16 -4.67 6.55
CA SER A 28 -6.84 -5.09 7.06
C SER A 28 -6.03 -3.96 7.69
N ASN A 29 -6.57 -2.73 7.78
CA ASN A 29 -5.95 -1.58 8.43
C ASN A 29 -4.57 -1.21 7.82
N GLN A 30 -4.30 -1.66 6.59
CA GLN A 30 -3.04 -1.46 5.87
C GLN A 30 -2.75 0.02 5.56
N PHE A 31 -3.76 0.89 5.65
CA PHE A 31 -3.64 2.33 5.43
C PHE A 31 -3.35 3.13 6.71
N SER A 32 -3.29 2.48 7.88
CA SER A 32 -3.06 3.19 9.15
C SER A 32 -1.64 3.75 9.27
N ASP A 33 -0.65 3.13 8.63
CA ASP A 33 0.77 3.56 8.67
C ASP A 33 1.18 4.39 7.44
N MET A 34 0.24 4.92 6.66
CA MET A 34 0.59 5.80 5.54
C MET A 34 1.19 7.14 6.02
N ASN A 35 0.82 7.57 7.23
CA ASN A 35 1.37 8.76 7.88
C ASN A 35 2.81 8.54 8.40
N GLY A 36 3.15 7.34 8.87
CA GLY A 36 4.48 7.04 9.40
C GLY A 36 5.55 6.98 8.30
N ALA A 37 5.21 6.48 7.11
CA ALA A 37 6.11 6.48 5.96
C ALA A 37 6.41 7.89 5.43
N ALA A 38 5.39 8.75 5.34
CA ALA A 38 5.56 10.16 4.94
C ALA A 38 6.39 10.96 5.96
N ASN A 39 6.18 10.70 7.26
CA ASN A 39 6.96 11.32 8.34
C ASN A 39 8.45 10.97 8.23
N ARG A 40 8.81 9.75 7.83
CA ARG A 40 10.22 9.36 7.64
C ARG A 40 10.85 10.07 6.44
N ILE A 41 10.16 10.18 5.31
CA ILE A 41 10.68 10.88 4.11
C ILE A 41 10.99 12.37 4.38
N LEU A 42 10.21 13.04 5.24
CA LEU A 42 10.44 14.44 5.57
C LEU A 42 11.61 14.67 6.55
N TYR A 43 11.98 13.65 7.34
CA TYR A 43 12.97 13.77 8.41
C TYR A 43 14.20 12.85 8.24
N ASP A 44 14.25 12.00 7.20
CA ASP A 44 15.36 11.07 6.94
C ASP A 44 16.65 11.79 6.52
N ASP A 45 16.55 13.00 5.95
CA ASP A 45 17.71 13.80 5.53
C ASP A 45 18.45 14.45 6.72
N ASP A 46 17.84 14.51 7.91
CA ASP A 46 18.41 15.16 9.10
C ASP A 46 19.14 14.18 10.05
N ILE A 47 19.10 12.87 9.80
CA ILE A 47 19.80 11.85 10.63
C ILE A 47 21.22 11.58 10.11
N GLY A 48 21.85 12.61 9.54
CA GLY A 48 23.26 12.65 9.19
C GLY A 48 24.13 13.29 10.26
N SER A 49 23.97 12.99 11.57
CA SER A 49 25.02 13.20 12.57
C SER A 49 24.66 12.75 14.00
N ALA A 50 24.89 11.47 14.30
CA ALA A 50 25.26 11.04 15.67
C ALA A 50 26.26 9.88 15.56
N PRO A 51 27.21 9.67 16.49
CA PRO A 51 27.41 10.32 17.79
C PRO A 51 28.82 10.98 17.94
N LYS A 52 28.93 12.07 18.72
CA LYS A 52 30.25 12.54 19.17
C LYS A 52 30.88 11.47 20.07
N ALA A 53 31.90 10.80 19.53
CA ALA A 53 32.80 9.94 20.26
C ALA A 53 33.46 10.71 21.41
N GLY A 54 33.72 9.97 22.49
CA GLY A 54 33.91 10.48 23.85
C GLY A 54 34.90 11.63 24.00
N ILE A 55 34.59 12.51 24.96
CA ILE A 55 35.60 13.21 25.72
C ILE A 55 35.32 12.92 27.20
N LYS A 56 36.37 12.38 27.81
CA LYS A 56 36.48 11.79 29.15
C LYS A 56 36.49 12.85 30.23
#